data_AF-A0ABD0R2C1-F1
#
_entry.id   AF-A0ABD0R2C1-F1
#
_cell.length_a   1.000
_cell.length_b   1.000
_cell.length_c   1.000
_cell.angle_alpha   90.00
_cell.angle_beta   90.00
_cell.angle_gamma   90.00
#
_symmetry.space_group_name_H-M   'P 1'
#
loop_
_entity.id
_entity.type
_entity.pdbx_description
1 polymer ?
#
loop_
_entity_poly.entity_id
_entity_poly.type
_entity_poly.pdbx_seq_one_letter_code
_entity_poly.pdbx_strand_id
1 'polypeptide(L)'
;FMVDARGGSMRGSRHNGLRVIIPPRTCAAPTRITCRLVKPQKLATPPPLVEGEGLASRIISLGPAGMQFLGPVIVEIPHFAALGRGDRELVVLRSENGSVWKEHRNRYGDEVLETILNGMDE
;
A
#
# COMPACT_ATOMS: atom_id res chain seq x y z
N PHE A 1 -5.20 -12.91 3.29
CA PHE A 1 -5.53 -14.06 2.43
C PHE A 1 -4.27 -14.84 2.13
N MET A 2 -4.40 -16.11 1.75
CA MET A 2 -3.30 -16.88 1.18
C MET A 2 -3.21 -16.57 -0.31
N VAL A 3 -2.00 -16.40 -0.82
CA VAL A 3 -1.72 -16.20 -2.25
C VAL A 3 -0.51 -17.03 -2.67
N ASP A 4 -0.46 -17.46 -3.92
CA ASP A 4 0.68 -18.17 -4.50
C ASP A 4 1.04 -17.57 -5.87
N ALA A 5 1.81 -18.29 -6.68
CA ALA A 5 2.24 -17.83 -7.99
C ALA A 5 1.10 -17.54 -8.99
N ARG A 6 -0.13 -18.01 -8.73
CA ARG A 6 -1.31 -17.66 -9.54
C ARG A 6 -1.76 -16.22 -9.32
N GLY A 7 -1.31 -15.57 -8.25
CA GLY A 7 -1.78 -14.26 -7.83
C GLY A 7 -3.14 -14.33 -7.14
N GLY A 8 -3.72 -13.16 -6.90
CA GLY A 8 -5.03 -13.00 -6.30
C GLY A 8 -5.25 -11.60 -5.74
N SER A 9 -6.51 -11.22 -5.61
CA SER A 9 -6.91 -9.96 -5.00
C SER A 9 -7.74 -10.20 -3.74
N MET A 10 -7.70 -9.25 -2.81
CA MET A 10 -8.58 -9.25 -1.66
C MET A 10 -9.00 -7.83 -1.32
N ARG A 11 -10.32 -7.61 -1.24
CA ARG A 11 -10.91 -6.40 -0.67
C ARG A 11 -11.05 -6.56 0.85
N GLY A 12 -10.76 -5.49 1.58
CA GLY A 12 -10.91 -5.44 3.03
C GLY A 12 -12.38 -5.48 3.43
N SER A 13 -12.76 -6.44 4.28
CA SER A 13 -14.15 -6.59 4.74
C SER A 13 -14.60 -5.51 5.73
N ARG A 14 -13.65 -4.96 6.51
CA ARG A 14 -13.93 -4.00 7.59
C ARG A 14 -13.79 -2.53 7.16
N HIS A 15 -13.10 -2.30 6.06
CA HIS A 15 -12.79 -0.96 5.56
C HIS A 15 -13.03 -0.95 4.06
N ASN A 16 -14.19 -0.39 3.68
CA ASN A 16 -14.56 -0.25 2.29
C ASN A 16 -13.47 0.53 1.55
N GLY A 17 -13.06 0.00 0.39
CA GLY A 17 -12.06 0.61 -0.48
C GLY A 17 -10.61 0.18 -0.23
N LEU A 18 -10.29 -0.57 0.84
CA LEU A 18 -8.97 -1.19 0.94
C LEU A 18 -8.92 -2.42 0.03
N ARG A 19 -7.99 -2.48 -0.92
CA ARG A 19 -7.77 -3.65 -1.80
C ARG A 19 -6.28 -3.95 -1.89
N VAL A 20 -5.93 -5.22 -1.81
CA VAL A 20 -4.57 -5.69 -2.09
C VAL A 20 -4.64 -6.61 -3.29
N ILE A 21 -3.85 -6.33 -4.31
CA ILE A 21 -3.81 -7.07 -5.57
C ILE A 21 -2.38 -7.60 -5.74
N ILE A 22 -2.27 -8.91 -5.84
CA ILE A 22 -1.01 -9.62 -6.08
C ILE A 22 -1.10 -10.22 -7.49
N PRO A 23 -0.38 -9.67 -8.48
CA PRO A 23 -0.45 -10.17 -9.84
C PRO A 23 0.12 -11.58 -10.00
N PRO A 24 -0.32 -12.34 -11.01
CA PRO A 24 0.27 -13.64 -11.32
C PRO A 24 1.79 -13.54 -11.49
N ARG A 25 2.50 -14.58 -11.07
CA ARG A 25 3.96 -14.72 -11.15
C ARG A 25 4.77 -13.72 -10.29
N THR A 26 4.12 -12.88 -9.47
CA THR A 26 4.85 -11.96 -8.55
C THR A 26 5.23 -12.62 -7.22
N CYS A 27 4.49 -13.64 -6.78
CA CYS A 27 4.71 -14.33 -5.50
C CYS A 27 5.34 -15.72 -5.73
N ALA A 28 6.60 -15.92 -5.33
CA ALA A 28 7.35 -17.14 -5.61
C ALA A 28 6.87 -18.38 -4.81
N ALA A 29 6.31 -18.17 -3.63
CA ALA A 29 5.86 -19.24 -2.73
C ALA A 29 4.51 -18.89 -2.08
N PRO A 30 3.70 -19.89 -1.69
CA PRO A 30 2.46 -19.67 -0.96
C PRO A 30 2.69 -18.82 0.30
N THR A 31 2.11 -17.61 0.31
CA THR A 31 2.35 -16.62 1.36
C THR A 31 1.04 -16.09 1.92
N ARG A 32 1.01 -15.87 3.24
CA ARG A 32 -0.12 -15.24 3.92
C ARG A 32 0.02 -13.72 3.89
N ILE A 33 -0.72 -13.07 3.01
CA ILE A 33 -0.81 -11.61 2.98
C ILE A 33 -1.78 -11.11 4.05
N THR A 34 -1.31 -10.16 4.84
CA THR A 34 -2.13 -9.47 5.85
C THR A 34 -2.07 -7.97 5.64
N CYS A 35 -3.18 -7.29 5.87
CA CYS A 35 -3.24 -5.84 5.92
C CYS A 35 -4.06 -5.43 7.15
N ARG A 36 -3.49 -4.58 7.99
CA ARG A 36 -4.12 -4.10 9.23
C ARG A 36 -4.04 -2.59 9.31
N LEU A 37 -5.08 -1.95 9.85
CA LEU A 37 -5.01 -0.54 10.21
C LEU A 37 -4.24 -0.37 11.52
N VAL A 38 -3.35 0.62 11.54
CA VAL A 38 -2.58 1.03 12.70
C VAL A 38 -3.09 2.40 13.14
N LYS A 39 -3.44 2.50 14.42
CA LYS A 39 -3.80 3.79 15.03
C LYS A 39 -2.50 4.58 15.25
N PRO A 40 -2.40 5.85 14.79
CA PRO A 40 -1.19 6.65 14.98
C PRO A 40 -0.71 6.73 16.44
N GLN A 41 -1.64 6.75 17.40
CA GLN A 41 -1.35 6.79 18.85
C GLN A 41 -0.62 5.53 19.36
N LYS A 42 -0.64 4.42 18.61
CA LYS A 42 0.08 3.19 18.95
C LYS A 42 1.50 3.14 18.39
N LEU A 43 1.90 4.13 17.59
CA LEU A 43 3.24 4.22 17.04
C LEU A 43 4.14 4.99 18.01
N ALA A 44 5.30 4.43 18.31
CA ALA A 44 6.32 5.13 19.09
C ALA A 44 6.82 6.38 18.36
N THR A 45 6.87 6.31 17.02
CA THR A 45 7.34 7.40 16.16
C THR A 45 6.37 7.53 14.98
N PRO A 46 5.35 8.39 15.05
CA PRO A 46 4.44 8.61 13.92
C PRO A 46 5.17 9.32 12.76
N PRO A 47 4.59 9.33 11.54
CA PRO A 47 5.15 10.10 10.43
C PRO A 47 5.38 11.55 10.82
N PRO A 48 6.57 12.13 10.59
CA PRO A 48 6.83 13.53 10.86
C PRO A 48 6.06 14.36 9.83
N LEU A 49 5.15 15.21 10.31
CA LEU A 49 4.36 16.12 9.48
C LEU A 49 4.74 17.56 9.82
N VAL A 50 4.94 18.39 8.82
CA VAL A 50 5.17 19.84 9.02
C VAL A 50 3.86 20.63 8.97
N GLU A 51 3.92 21.93 9.23
CA GLU A 51 2.75 22.81 9.14
C GLU A 51 2.13 22.74 7.73
N GLY A 52 0.82 22.48 7.67
CA GLY A 52 0.08 22.29 6.42
C GLY A 52 -0.01 20.84 5.94
N GLU A 53 0.78 19.92 6.48
CA GLU A 53 0.70 18.50 6.16
C GLU A 53 -0.30 17.75 7.06
N GLY A 54 -0.85 16.65 6.54
CA GLY A 54 -1.83 15.84 7.25
C GLY A 54 -1.89 14.42 6.72
N LEU A 55 -2.30 13.48 7.58
CA LEU A 55 -2.56 12.11 7.15
C LEU A 55 -3.85 12.07 6.33
N ALA A 56 -3.70 11.85 5.02
CA ALA A 56 -4.82 11.67 4.10
C ALA A 56 -5.56 10.33 4.30
N SER A 57 -4.88 9.31 4.81
CA SER A 57 -5.43 7.96 5.01
C SER A 57 -5.04 7.39 6.37
N ARG A 58 -5.60 6.23 6.71
CA ARG A 58 -5.16 5.47 7.90
C ARG A 58 -3.82 4.81 7.60
N ILE A 59 -2.94 4.75 8.60
CA ILE A 59 -1.69 4.01 8.50
C ILE A 59 -2.02 2.52 8.36
N ILE A 60 -1.45 1.87 7.35
CA ILE A 60 -1.59 0.43 7.13
C ILE A 60 -0.29 -0.30 7.45
N SER A 61 -0.42 -1.52 7.96
CA SER A 61 0.68 -2.47 8.11
C SER A 61 0.40 -3.67 7.22
N LEU A 62 1.33 -3.94 6.30
CA LEU A 62 1.31 -5.09 5.41
C LEU A 62 2.25 -6.16 5.95
N GLY A 63 1.81 -7.41 5.91
CA GLY A 63 2.60 -8.57 6.28
C GLY A 63 2.64 -9.61 5.17
N PRO A 64 3.74 -10.38 5.05
CA PRO A 64 4.89 -10.38 5.97
C PRO A 64 5.86 -9.20 5.75
N ALA A 65 6.42 -8.66 6.84
CA ALA A 65 7.35 -7.55 6.79
C ALA A 65 8.64 -7.94 6.05
N GLY A 66 9.18 -7.04 5.22
CA GLY A 66 10.42 -7.27 4.46
C GLY A 66 10.27 -8.18 3.24
N MET A 67 9.08 -8.74 2.99
CA MET A 67 8.83 -9.59 1.82
C MET A 67 9.15 -8.86 0.52
N GLN A 68 9.84 -9.56 -0.38
CA GLN A 68 10.10 -9.10 -1.75
C GLN A 68 9.27 -9.92 -2.72
N PHE A 69 8.55 -9.22 -3.60
CA PHE A 69 7.87 -9.83 -4.74
C PHE A 69 8.79 -9.80 -5.96
N LEU A 70 8.61 -10.75 -6.87
CA LEU A 70 9.33 -10.82 -8.14
C LEU A 70 8.94 -9.68 -9.10
N GLY A 71 7.81 -9.03 -8.84
CA GLY A 71 7.32 -7.88 -9.58
C GLY A 71 6.49 -6.96 -8.69
N PRO A 72 6.08 -5.79 -9.20
CA PRO A 72 5.23 -4.86 -8.48
C PRO A 72 3.87 -5.46 -8.07
N VAL A 73 3.36 -5.00 -6.94
CA VAL A 73 2.04 -5.35 -6.38
C VAL A 73 1.27 -4.08 -6.09
N ILE A 74 -0.06 -4.16 -6.05
CA ILE A 74 -0.91 -2.98 -5.93
C ILE A 74 -1.66 -3.01 -4.60
N VAL A 75 -1.71 -1.85 -3.94
CA VAL A 75 -2.49 -1.65 -2.73
C VAL A 75 -3.30 -0.37 -2.90
N GLU A 76 -4.61 -0.52 -3.01
CA GLU A 76 -5.55 0.59 -3.04
C GLU A 76 -5.94 0.94 -1.61
N ILE A 77 -5.82 2.22 -1.24
CA ILE A 77 -6.11 2.72 0.11
C ILE A 77 -7.06 3.90 -0.03
N PRO A 78 -8.23 3.88 0.64
CA PRO A 78 -9.11 5.03 0.65
C PRO A 78 -8.46 6.19 1.41
N HIS A 79 -8.57 7.40 0.86
CA HIS A 79 -8.14 8.64 1.51
C HIS A 79 -9.32 9.59 1.72
N PHE A 80 -9.13 10.54 2.63
CA PHE A 80 -10.10 11.57 3.02
C PHE A 80 -9.52 12.99 2.83
N ALA A 81 -8.42 13.12 2.10
CA ALA A 81 -7.85 14.42 1.77
C ALA A 81 -8.82 15.26 0.94
N ALA A 82 -8.99 16.52 1.33
CA ALA A 82 -9.58 17.55 0.49
C ALA A 82 -8.49 18.04 -0.49
N LEU A 83 -8.37 17.34 -1.62
CA LEU A 83 -7.54 17.77 -2.73
C LEU A 83 -8.26 18.95 -3.39
N GLY A 84 -7.77 20.17 -3.12
CA GLY A 84 -8.28 21.39 -3.75
C GLY A 84 -7.99 21.43 -5.26
N ARG A 85 -8.10 22.62 -5.87
CA ARG A 85 -7.81 22.83 -7.30
C ARG A 85 -6.30 22.83 -7.63
N GLY A 86 -5.53 21.88 -7.09
CA GLY A 86 -4.10 21.70 -7.37
C GLY A 86 -3.13 22.19 -6.29
N ASP A 87 -3.61 22.83 -5.21
CA ASP A 87 -2.74 23.36 -4.15
C ASP A 87 -2.18 22.29 -3.19
N ARG A 88 -2.60 21.03 -3.35
CA ARG A 88 -2.25 19.91 -2.47
C ARG A 88 -2.00 18.66 -3.28
N GLU A 89 -1.01 17.90 -2.88
CA GLU A 89 -0.68 16.61 -3.44
C GLU A 89 -0.74 15.49 -2.40
N LEU A 90 -0.75 14.24 -2.87
CA LEU A 90 -0.64 13.07 -2.02
C LEU A 90 0.75 12.47 -2.17
N VAL A 91 1.43 12.30 -1.03
CA VAL A 91 2.71 11.62 -0.95
C VAL A 91 2.55 10.32 -0.16
N VAL A 92 3.12 9.23 -0.66
CA VAL A 92 3.11 7.95 0.04
C VAL A 92 4.33 7.87 0.95
N LEU A 93 4.11 7.79 2.26
CA LEU A 93 5.17 7.53 3.23
C LEU A 93 5.24 6.04 3.59
N ARG A 94 6.46 5.51 3.75
CA ARG A 94 6.73 4.16 4.24
C ARG A 94 7.66 4.17 5.45
N SER A 95 7.52 3.16 6.29
CA SER A 95 8.48 2.84 7.35
C SER A 95 8.75 1.34 7.35
N GLU A 96 10.00 0.95 7.53
CA GLU A 96 10.40 -0.47 7.56
C GLU A 96 10.27 -1.07 8.97
N ASN A 97 10.46 -0.24 9.99
CA ASN A 97 10.51 -0.64 11.40
C ASN A 97 9.56 0.17 12.31
N GLY A 98 8.83 1.14 11.75
CA GLY A 98 7.94 2.03 12.50
C GLY A 98 8.66 3.17 13.24
N SER A 99 9.95 3.38 12.98
CA SER A 99 10.78 4.39 13.66
C SER A 99 11.17 5.54 12.72
N VAL A 100 11.52 5.21 11.48
CA VAL A 100 11.93 6.18 10.45
C VAL A 100 10.95 6.12 9.29
N TRP A 101 10.48 7.29 8.86
CA TRP A 101 9.54 7.44 7.75
C TRP A 101 10.24 8.10 6.57
N LYS A 102 9.99 7.57 5.37
CA LYS A 102 10.55 8.07 4.12
C LYS A 102 9.49 8.01 3.03
N GLU A 103 9.63 8.88 2.03
CA GLU A 103 8.82 8.80 0.83
C GLU A 103 9.03 7.45 0.11
N HIS A 104 7.91 6.83 -0.28
CA HIS A 104 7.91 5.62 -1.08
C HIS A 104 8.11 5.99 -2.55
N ARG A 105 9.19 5.50 -3.15
CA ARG A 105 9.47 5.67 -4.58
C ARG A 105 9.02 4.44 -5.36
N ASN A 106 8.08 4.62 -6.28
CA ASN A 106 7.78 3.61 -7.29
C ASN A 106 8.90 3.60 -8.33
N ARG A 107 9.55 2.45 -8.52
CA ARG A 107 10.65 2.30 -9.50
C ARG A 107 10.17 1.98 -10.91
N TYR A 108 8.89 1.61 -11.07
CA TYR A 108 8.35 1.06 -12.31
C TYR A 108 7.52 2.06 -13.12
N GLY A 109 7.31 3.29 -12.63
CA GLY A 109 6.50 4.30 -13.33
C GLY A 109 5.01 3.90 -13.44
N ASP A 110 4.21 4.79 -14.00
CA ASP A 110 2.75 4.59 -14.13
C ASP A 110 2.39 3.68 -15.32
N GLU A 111 3.22 3.63 -16.37
CA GLU A 111 3.02 2.80 -17.56
C GLU A 111 3.03 1.29 -17.26
N VAL A 112 3.80 0.89 -16.24
CA VAL A 112 3.84 -0.52 -15.81
C VAL A 112 2.55 -0.91 -15.10
N LEU A 113 1.79 0.04 -14.56
CA LEU A 113 0.55 -0.22 -13.84
C LEU A 113 -0.51 -0.83 -14.78
N GLU A 114 -0.65 -0.31 -16.00
CA GLU A 114 -1.52 -0.92 -17.03
C GLU A 114 -1.03 -2.32 -17.41
N THR A 115 0.28 -2.51 -17.54
CA THR A 115 0.85 -3.83 -17.88
C THR A 115 0.61 -4.86 -16.78
N ILE A 116 0.66 -4.44 -15.51
CA ILE A 116 0.37 -5.30 -14.35
C ILE A 116 -1.10 -5.73 -14.35
N LEU A 117 -2.01 -4.79 -14.63
CA LEU A 117 -3.46 -5.04 -14.57
C LEU A 117 -3.96 -5.82 -15.78
N ASN A 118 -3.38 -5.63 -16.97
CA ASN A 118 -3.80 -6.31 -18.20
C ASN A 118 -3.63 -7.85 -18.19
N GLY A 119 -2.97 -8.41 -17.18
CA GLY A 119 -2.87 -9.87 -16.95
C GLY A 119 -3.83 -10.40 -15.89
N MET A 120 -4.65 -9.55 -15.27
CA MET A 120 -5.62 -9.89 -14.23
C MET A 120 -7.02 -9.50 -14.69
N ASP A 121 -7.99 -10.39 -14.55
CA ASP A 121 -9.40 -10.11 -14.82
C ASP A 121 -10.00 -9.39 -13.59
N GLU A 122 -9.62 -8.12 -13.36
CA GLU A 122 -9.90 -7.34 -12.13
C GLU A 122 -10.22 -5.86 -12.36
#